data_AF-D0Z4R7-F1
#
_entry.id   AF-D0Z4R7-F1
#
_cell.length_a   1.000
_cell.length_b   1.000
_cell.length_c   1.000
_cell.angle_alpha   90.00
_cell.angle_beta   90.00
_cell.angle_gamma   90.00
#
_symmetry.space_group_name_H-M   'P 1'
#
loop_
_entity.id
_entity.type
_entity.pdbx_description
1 polymer ?
#
loop_
_entity_poly.entity_id
_entity_poly.type
_entity_poly.pdbx_seq_one_letter_code
_entity_poly.pdbx_strand_id
1 'polypeptide(L)'
;MDANDNLKTCHDEVIGILVVKDGNGFIRRTKDHQQRFVSIPYYLSNQTAFKRPILFVTESPHVEEFKVGQVYDCLTQELVHARPVNGVTGNNIRQYLIGLLLGIKLTLEDGYYPIIVINALQEQCSLGQDTALYRTRNFIKYWPSRIEYLQKRLQELDPIIAINACTAGDFYLMREGKMTQTKAFSSGRRQDFEQAFSLLLFEEFGYSDAVNSSDDKLVFMGSFDLAGLVMKELYDAYNPRHILLKKSTHPSAWARSNQLPQLRECGTQLRTLFKIN
;
A
#
# COMPACT_ATOMS: atom_id res chain seq x y z
N MET A 1 -12.64 26.45 4.65
CA MET A 1 -11.91 27.05 3.52
C MET A 1 -11.03 25.95 2.96
N ASP A 2 -11.60 25.15 2.07
CA ASP A 2 -10.92 24.00 1.49
C ASP A 2 -10.01 24.47 0.37
N ALA A 3 -8.71 24.51 0.66
CA ALA A 3 -7.74 24.47 -0.42
C ALA A 3 -8.00 23.19 -1.20
N ASN A 4 -8.47 23.37 -2.43
CA ASN A 4 -8.49 22.36 -3.48
C ASN A 4 -7.04 21.94 -3.74
N ASP A 5 -6.47 21.14 -2.85
CA ASP A 5 -5.20 20.47 -3.08
C ASP A 5 -5.48 19.40 -4.13
N ASN A 6 -5.29 19.74 -5.40
CA ASN A 6 -5.19 18.77 -6.49
C ASN A 6 -3.94 17.92 -6.24
N LEU A 7 -4.07 16.94 -5.34
CA LEU A 7 -3.01 15.98 -5.06
C LEU A 7 -2.68 15.25 -6.35
N LYS A 8 -1.39 15.17 -6.67
CA LYS A 8 -0.93 14.36 -7.81
C LYS A 8 -1.34 12.91 -7.57
N THR A 9 -1.82 12.26 -8.62
CA THR A 9 -2.30 10.88 -8.55
C THR A 9 -1.34 9.92 -9.25
N CYS A 10 -1.24 8.71 -8.73
CA CYS A 10 -0.46 7.62 -9.28
C CYS A 10 -1.33 6.37 -9.42
N HIS A 11 -1.61 5.98 -10.66
CA HIS A 11 -2.40 4.81 -10.96
C HIS A 11 -1.65 3.50 -10.66
N ASP A 12 -2.40 2.40 -10.62
CA ASP A 12 -1.87 1.07 -10.35
C ASP A 12 -1.25 0.45 -11.60
N GLU A 13 -0.27 -0.43 -11.39
CA GLU A 13 0.53 -0.93 -12.50
C GLU A 13 0.92 -2.41 -12.32
N VAL A 14 0.97 -3.13 -13.44
CA VAL A 14 1.77 -4.36 -13.55
C VAL A 14 3.25 -3.99 -13.75
N ILE A 15 4.03 -4.02 -12.66
CA ILE A 15 5.41 -3.54 -12.67
C ILE A 15 6.43 -4.57 -13.20
N GLY A 16 6.03 -5.84 -13.31
CA GLY A 16 6.90 -6.92 -13.72
C GLY A 16 6.18 -8.27 -13.80
N ILE A 17 6.92 -9.29 -14.21
CA ILE A 17 6.45 -10.66 -14.32
C ILE A 17 7.43 -11.56 -13.55
N LEU A 18 6.90 -12.34 -12.61
CA LEU A 18 7.61 -13.51 -12.07
C LEU A 18 7.43 -14.67 -13.06
N VAL A 19 8.54 -15.15 -13.59
CA VAL A 19 8.58 -16.33 -14.46
C VAL A 19 8.98 -17.53 -13.61
N VAL A 20 8.16 -18.56 -13.61
CA VAL A 20 8.44 -19.83 -12.95
C VAL A 20 8.63 -20.88 -14.03
N LYS A 21 9.75 -21.59 -13.98
CA LYS A 21 10.07 -22.69 -14.90
C LYS A 21 10.92 -23.74 -14.21
N ASP A 22 10.54 -25.00 -14.30
CA ASP A 22 11.26 -26.14 -13.73
C ASP A 22 11.61 -25.93 -12.25
N GLY A 23 10.65 -25.37 -11.47
CA GLY A 23 10.82 -25.07 -10.04
C GLY A 23 11.72 -23.87 -9.73
N ASN A 24 12.25 -23.17 -10.73
CA ASN A 24 13.07 -21.97 -10.56
C ASN A 24 12.28 -20.71 -10.91
N GLY A 25 12.49 -19.64 -10.15
CA GLY A 25 11.82 -18.35 -10.35
C GLY A 25 12.81 -17.23 -10.69
N PHE A 26 12.46 -16.37 -11.64
CA PHE A 26 13.15 -15.08 -11.84
C PHE A 26 12.16 -13.97 -12.18
N ILE A 27 12.48 -12.73 -11.81
CA ILE A 27 11.64 -11.56 -12.08
C ILE A 27 12.21 -10.79 -13.25
N ARG A 28 11.37 -10.54 -14.25
CA ARG A 28 11.68 -9.62 -15.36
C ARG A 28 10.72 -8.43 -15.34
N ARG A 29 11.18 -7.31 -15.89
CA ARG A 29 10.30 -6.16 -16.15
C ARG A 29 9.33 -6.46 -17.30
N THR A 30 8.28 -5.66 -17.40
CA THR A 30 7.40 -5.65 -18.58
C THR A 30 8.19 -5.25 -19.83
N LYS A 31 7.70 -5.65 -21.01
CA LYS A 31 8.33 -5.31 -22.28
C LYS A 31 8.33 -3.79 -22.45
N ASP A 32 9.46 -3.23 -22.87
CA ASP A 32 9.66 -1.79 -23.07
C ASP A 32 9.27 -0.95 -21.84
N HIS A 33 9.50 -1.49 -20.63
CA HIS A 33 9.09 -0.88 -19.36
C HIS A 33 9.48 0.60 -19.22
N GLN A 34 10.57 1.07 -19.82
CA GLN A 34 10.98 2.48 -19.76
C GLN A 34 10.05 3.42 -20.53
N GLN A 35 9.26 2.91 -21.47
CA GLN A 35 8.39 3.66 -22.36
C GLN A 35 6.92 3.24 -22.26
N ARG A 36 6.63 2.10 -21.59
CA ARG A 36 5.29 1.52 -21.49
C ARG A 36 4.83 1.36 -20.06
N PHE A 37 3.61 1.83 -19.81
CA PHE A 37 2.86 1.62 -18.58
C PHE A 37 1.81 0.54 -18.81
N VAL A 38 1.80 -0.46 -17.93
CA VAL A 38 0.84 -1.57 -18.01
C VAL A 38 -0.24 -1.38 -16.97
N SER A 39 -1.30 -0.66 -17.34
CA SER A 39 -2.45 -0.42 -16.47
C SER A 39 -3.24 -1.70 -16.18
N ILE A 40 -4.02 -1.66 -15.10
CA ILE A 40 -4.90 -2.76 -14.71
C ILE A 40 -5.90 -3.11 -15.82
N PRO A 41 -6.59 -2.15 -16.48
CA PRO A 41 -7.47 -2.48 -17.61
C PRO A 41 -6.76 -3.19 -18.77
N TYR A 42 -5.51 -2.81 -19.08
CA TYR A 42 -4.72 -3.51 -20.10
C TYR A 42 -4.40 -4.94 -19.66
N TYR A 43 -4.05 -5.15 -18.39
CA TYR A 43 -3.83 -6.49 -17.85
C TYR A 43 -5.10 -7.33 -17.92
N LEU A 44 -6.25 -6.81 -17.47
CA LEU A 44 -7.52 -7.54 -17.44
C LEU A 44 -7.96 -7.99 -18.83
N SER A 45 -7.74 -7.18 -19.88
CA SER A 45 -8.04 -7.59 -21.26
C SER A 45 -7.13 -8.69 -21.82
N ASN A 46 -6.00 -8.98 -21.15
CA ASN A 46 -5.01 -9.97 -21.56
C ASN A 46 -4.77 -11.06 -20.49
N GLN A 47 -5.57 -11.11 -19.42
CA GLN A 47 -5.28 -11.92 -18.24
C GLN A 47 -5.22 -13.43 -18.50
N THR A 48 -5.89 -13.91 -19.54
CA THR A 48 -5.92 -15.34 -19.94
C THR A 48 -4.54 -15.86 -20.38
N ALA A 49 -3.61 -14.98 -20.74
CA ALA A 49 -2.24 -15.35 -21.08
C ALA A 49 -1.34 -15.56 -19.84
N PHE A 50 -1.85 -15.28 -18.64
CA PHE A 50 -1.08 -15.23 -17.40
C PHE A 50 -1.68 -16.13 -16.32
N LYS A 51 -0.84 -16.49 -15.34
CA LYS A 51 -1.29 -17.06 -14.06
C LYS A 51 -1.80 -15.94 -13.15
N ARG A 52 -2.55 -16.31 -12.11
CA ARG A 52 -3.08 -15.37 -11.10
C ARG A 52 -1.97 -14.49 -10.52
N PRO A 53 -2.15 -13.18 -10.41
CA PRO A 53 -1.07 -12.25 -10.09
C PRO A 53 -0.63 -12.31 -8.63
N ILE A 54 0.55 -11.74 -8.36
CA ILE A 54 1.02 -11.38 -7.03
C ILE A 54 0.68 -9.91 -6.83
N LEU A 55 -0.13 -9.61 -5.82
CA LEU A 55 -0.57 -8.26 -5.52
C LEU A 55 0.21 -7.68 -4.34
N PHE A 56 0.73 -6.47 -4.52
CA PHE A 56 1.24 -5.62 -3.46
C PHE A 56 0.30 -4.43 -3.25
N VAL A 57 -0.01 -4.14 -1.99
CA VAL A 57 -0.69 -2.90 -1.61
C VAL A 57 0.22 -2.03 -0.76
N THR A 58 0.57 -0.86 -1.27
CA THR A 58 1.38 0.17 -0.59
C THR A 58 0.49 1.34 -0.17
N GLU A 59 0.95 2.20 0.75
CA GLU A 59 0.05 3.23 1.31
C GLU A 59 -0.40 4.29 0.28
N SER A 60 0.56 5.01 -0.31
CA SER A 60 0.34 6.17 -1.16
C SER A 60 1.63 6.52 -1.89
N PRO A 61 1.59 7.10 -3.10
CA PRO A 61 2.80 7.49 -3.82
C PRO A 61 3.62 8.58 -3.10
N HIS A 62 4.92 8.60 -3.38
CA HIS A 62 5.87 9.61 -2.92
C HIS A 62 6.53 10.32 -4.11
N VAL A 63 7.56 11.13 -3.88
CA VAL A 63 8.23 11.96 -4.91
C VAL A 63 8.82 11.16 -6.07
N GLU A 64 9.28 9.93 -5.84
CA GLU A 64 9.96 9.12 -6.87
C GLU A 64 8.96 8.56 -7.88
N GLU A 65 7.72 8.30 -7.45
CA GLU A 65 6.63 7.83 -8.31
C GLU A 65 6.31 8.81 -9.44
N PHE A 66 6.56 10.12 -9.24
CA PHE A 66 6.32 11.17 -10.24
C PHE A 66 7.55 11.52 -11.09
N LYS A 67 8.68 10.83 -10.89
CA LYS A 67 9.89 11.01 -11.71
C LYS A 67 9.89 10.01 -12.87
N VAL A 68 8.98 10.21 -13.82
CA VAL A 68 8.81 9.35 -14.99
C VAL A 68 9.22 10.08 -16.28
N GLY A 69 9.78 9.33 -17.23
CA GLY A 69 10.09 9.83 -18.57
C GLY A 69 8.86 9.86 -19.48
N GLN A 70 9.09 9.77 -20.79
CA GLN A 70 8.02 9.58 -21.78
C GLN A 70 7.51 8.14 -21.72
N VAL A 71 6.55 7.91 -20.83
CA VAL A 71 5.90 6.61 -20.63
C VAL A 71 4.46 6.71 -21.11
N TYR A 72 4.01 5.77 -21.94
CA TYR A 72 2.66 5.76 -22.48
C TYR A 72 1.89 4.53 -21.98
N ASP A 73 0.60 4.72 -21.68
CA ASP A 73 -0.28 3.61 -21.31
C ASP A 73 -0.48 2.67 -22.51
N CYS A 74 -0.31 1.37 -22.28
CA CYS A 74 -0.43 0.37 -23.35
C CYS A 74 -1.83 0.28 -23.97
N LEU A 75 -2.88 0.66 -23.24
CA LEU A 75 -4.26 0.64 -23.69
C LEU A 75 -4.66 1.97 -24.33
N THR A 76 -4.52 3.08 -23.61
CA THR A 76 -5.02 4.40 -24.07
C THR A 76 -4.04 5.13 -24.98
N GLN A 77 -2.76 4.75 -24.98
CA GLN A 77 -1.67 5.46 -25.65
C GLN A 77 -1.44 6.88 -25.12
N GLU A 78 -2.05 7.24 -23.98
CA GLU A 78 -1.87 8.53 -23.34
C GLU A 78 -0.57 8.57 -22.53
N LEU A 79 -0.01 9.78 -22.38
CA LEU A 79 1.18 10.00 -21.58
C LEU A 79 0.86 9.81 -20.09
N VAL A 80 1.66 8.98 -19.42
CA VAL A 80 1.55 8.69 -18.00
C VAL A 80 2.58 9.49 -17.23
N HIS A 81 2.13 10.19 -16.19
CA HIS A 81 2.95 11.12 -15.39
C HIS A 81 3.38 10.58 -14.03
N ALA A 82 3.01 9.34 -13.69
CA ALA A 82 3.38 8.70 -12.45
C ALA A 82 3.37 7.17 -12.56
N ARG A 83 4.24 6.49 -11.81
CA ARG A 83 4.28 5.03 -11.70
C ARG A 83 4.46 4.59 -10.27
N PRO A 84 3.70 3.60 -9.79
CA PRO A 84 3.81 3.16 -8.42
C PRO A 84 5.19 2.54 -8.20
N VAL A 85 5.76 2.76 -7.02
CA VAL A 85 7.03 2.17 -6.57
C VAL A 85 8.22 2.38 -7.53
N ASN A 86 8.24 3.48 -8.30
CA ASN A 86 9.25 3.79 -9.32
C ASN A 86 10.68 4.06 -8.76
N GLY A 87 10.87 3.97 -7.44
CA GLY A 87 12.17 4.16 -6.78
C GLY A 87 12.72 2.89 -6.10
N VAL A 88 13.31 3.10 -4.92
CA VAL A 88 13.89 2.03 -4.09
C VAL A 88 12.89 0.91 -3.79
N THR A 89 11.61 1.26 -3.60
CA THR A 89 10.53 0.30 -3.32
C THR A 89 10.41 -0.75 -4.42
N GLY A 90 10.30 -0.35 -5.71
CA GLY A 90 10.17 -1.29 -6.82
C GLY A 90 11.44 -2.08 -7.09
N ASN A 91 12.62 -1.47 -6.90
CA ASN A 91 13.89 -2.19 -6.97
C ASN A 91 13.99 -3.30 -5.92
N ASN A 92 13.55 -3.02 -4.69
CA ASN A 92 13.54 -4.00 -3.62
C ASN A 92 12.49 -5.09 -3.87
N ILE A 93 11.31 -4.77 -4.42
CA ILE A 93 10.34 -5.80 -4.86
C ILE A 93 11.02 -6.79 -5.82
N ARG A 94 11.70 -6.28 -6.86
CA ARG A 94 12.42 -7.13 -7.83
C ARG A 94 13.51 -7.97 -7.18
N GLN A 95 14.24 -7.42 -6.21
CA GLN A 95 15.38 -8.09 -5.60
C GLN A 95 14.97 -9.17 -4.58
N TYR A 96 13.92 -8.93 -3.78
CA TYR A 96 13.64 -9.76 -2.61
C TYR A 96 12.33 -10.57 -2.70
N LEU A 97 11.45 -10.32 -3.68
CA LEU A 97 10.15 -11.01 -3.76
C LEU A 97 10.29 -12.54 -3.81
N ILE A 98 11.21 -13.10 -4.61
CA ILE A 98 11.39 -14.55 -4.68
C ILE A 98 11.74 -15.13 -3.30
N GLY A 99 12.67 -14.51 -2.58
CA GLY A 99 13.03 -14.92 -1.21
C GLY A 99 11.84 -14.86 -0.24
N LEU A 100 10.98 -13.84 -0.36
CA LEU A 100 9.76 -13.71 0.44
C LEU A 100 8.77 -14.85 0.19
N LEU A 101 8.56 -15.22 -1.08
CA LEU A 101 7.64 -16.31 -1.44
C LEU A 101 8.16 -17.67 -0.99
N LEU A 102 9.47 -17.91 -1.11
CA LEU A 102 10.13 -19.11 -0.59
C LEU A 102 9.99 -19.22 0.93
N GLY A 103 10.09 -18.10 1.65
CA GLY A 103 9.95 -18.06 3.11
C GLY A 103 8.60 -18.54 3.63
N ILE A 104 7.53 -18.44 2.83
CA ILE A 104 6.19 -18.94 3.17
C ILE A 104 5.85 -20.28 2.49
N LYS A 105 6.82 -20.91 1.84
CA LYS A 105 6.66 -22.19 1.12
C LYS A 105 5.53 -22.16 0.08
N LEU A 106 5.29 -21.01 -0.54
CA LEU A 106 4.30 -20.91 -1.62
C LEU A 106 4.85 -21.63 -2.85
N THR A 107 4.18 -22.72 -3.24
CA THR A 107 4.54 -23.48 -4.45
C THR A 107 3.78 -22.89 -5.64
N LEU A 108 4.53 -22.51 -6.67
CA LEU A 108 3.98 -21.97 -7.91
C LEU A 108 4.23 -22.97 -9.03
N GLU A 109 3.24 -23.15 -9.89
CA GLU A 109 3.39 -23.90 -11.13
C GLU A 109 4.22 -23.11 -12.15
N ASP A 110 4.70 -23.79 -13.18
CA ASP A 110 5.34 -23.13 -14.31
C ASP A 110 4.36 -22.14 -14.99
N GLY A 111 4.88 -20.96 -15.31
CA GLY A 111 4.09 -19.91 -15.93
C GLY A 111 4.57 -18.49 -15.65
N TYR A 112 3.69 -17.55 -15.98
CA TYR A 112 3.95 -16.12 -15.91
C TYR A 112 2.98 -15.47 -14.93
N TYR A 113 3.49 -14.99 -13.80
CA TYR A 113 2.73 -14.37 -12.73
C TYR A 113 2.95 -12.86 -12.76
N PRO A 114 1.94 -12.05 -13.13
CA PRO A 114 2.05 -10.60 -13.08
C PRO A 114 2.28 -10.12 -11.65
N ILE A 115 3.16 -9.14 -11.48
CA ILE A 115 3.40 -8.46 -10.21
C ILE A 115 2.67 -7.13 -10.28
N ILE A 116 1.57 -7.03 -9.55
CA ILE A 116 0.70 -5.86 -9.54
C ILE A 116 0.98 -5.05 -8.29
N VAL A 117 1.10 -3.73 -8.44
CA VAL A 117 1.17 -2.81 -7.32
C VAL A 117 -0.04 -1.88 -7.35
N ILE A 118 -0.76 -1.86 -6.23
CA ILE A 118 -1.84 -0.93 -5.94
C ILE A 118 -1.41 0.00 -4.82
N ASN A 119 -1.66 1.30 -4.97
CA ASN A 119 -1.62 2.21 -3.83
C ASN A 119 -2.98 2.20 -3.13
N ALA A 120 -3.02 2.13 -1.80
CA ALA A 120 -4.27 2.19 -1.03
C ALA A 120 -4.98 3.52 -1.29
N LEU A 121 -4.23 4.62 -1.29
CA LEU A 121 -4.62 5.93 -1.83
C LEU A 121 -3.77 6.26 -3.06
N GLN A 122 -4.40 6.63 -4.18
CA GLN A 122 -3.63 7.01 -5.39
C GLN A 122 -3.04 8.42 -5.27
N GLU A 123 -3.48 9.22 -4.32
CA GLU A 123 -3.03 10.58 -4.07
C GLU A 123 -1.69 10.66 -3.33
N GLN A 124 -0.81 11.57 -3.76
CA GLN A 124 0.46 11.88 -3.08
C GLN A 124 0.24 12.55 -1.72
N CYS A 125 -0.04 11.75 -0.69
CA CYS A 125 -0.35 12.24 0.66
C CYS A 125 0.82 13.00 1.31
N SER A 126 2.06 12.80 0.85
CA SER A 126 3.25 13.51 1.34
C SER A 126 3.37 14.95 0.83
N LEU A 127 2.61 15.36 -0.18
CA LEU A 127 2.77 16.65 -0.89
C LEU A 127 4.19 16.88 -1.44
N GLY A 128 4.96 15.81 -1.62
CA GLY A 128 6.36 15.87 -1.99
C GLY A 128 7.32 16.40 -0.92
N GLN A 129 6.88 16.47 0.34
CA GLN A 129 7.67 16.91 1.49
C GLN A 129 8.07 15.74 2.39
N ASP A 130 8.69 16.04 3.55
CA ASP A 130 8.95 15.02 4.57
C ASP A 130 7.65 14.28 4.91
N THR A 131 7.69 12.96 4.77
CA THR A 131 6.57 12.07 5.07
C THR A 131 5.96 12.29 6.46
N ALA A 132 6.76 12.68 7.45
CA ALA A 132 6.30 12.91 8.82
C ALA A 132 5.49 14.19 9.00
N LEU A 133 5.49 15.11 8.02
CA LEU A 133 4.68 16.32 8.06
C LEU A 133 3.23 16.01 7.68
N TYR A 134 3.04 15.44 6.49
CA TYR A 134 1.72 15.38 5.85
C TYR A 134 1.21 13.98 5.54
N ARG A 135 2.08 12.99 5.26
CA ARG A 135 1.64 11.71 4.69
C ARG A 135 0.60 11.01 5.56
N THR A 136 0.89 10.81 6.84
CA THR A 136 -0.03 10.12 7.75
C THR A 136 -1.32 10.91 7.96
N ARG A 137 -1.23 12.23 8.15
CA ARG A 137 -2.41 13.09 8.34
C ARG A 137 -3.32 13.11 7.11
N ASN A 138 -2.75 13.32 5.93
CA ASN A 138 -3.49 13.31 4.68
C ASN A 138 -4.07 11.92 4.40
N PHE A 139 -3.33 10.85 4.68
CA PHE A 139 -3.89 9.49 4.55
C PHE A 139 -5.15 9.34 5.40
N ILE A 140 -5.08 9.67 6.70
CA ILE A 140 -6.24 9.59 7.61
C ILE A 140 -7.38 10.50 7.12
N LYS A 141 -7.06 11.72 6.70
CA LYS A 141 -8.04 12.71 6.19
C LYS A 141 -8.85 12.16 5.01
N TYR A 142 -8.18 11.56 4.02
CA TYR A 142 -8.84 11.12 2.80
C TYR A 142 -9.41 9.70 2.89
N TRP A 143 -8.87 8.86 3.77
CA TRP A 143 -9.19 7.44 3.87
C TRP A 143 -10.69 7.12 3.89
N PRO A 144 -11.54 7.73 4.75
CA PRO A 144 -12.96 7.40 4.80
C PRO A 144 -13.65 7.52 3.44
N SER A 145 -13.33 8.56 2.68
CA SER A 145 -13.89 8.84 1.35
C SER A 145 -13.29 8.02 0.21
N ARG A 146 -12.30 7.16 0.49
CA ARG A 146 -11.51 6.42 -0.51
C ARG A 146 -11.57 4.91 -0.36
N ILE A 147 -12.15 4.42 0.73
CA ILE A 147 -12.36 2.99 0.99
C ILE A 147 -13.05 2.31 -0.20
N GLU A 148 -14.19 2.83 -0.64
CA GLU A 148 -14.97 2.23 -1.75
C GLU A 148 -14.16 2.18 -3.06
N TYR A 149 -13.36 3.21 -3.32
CA TYR A 149 -12.52 3.27 -4.51
C TYR A 149 -11.39 2.22 -4.48
N LEU A 150 -10.76 1.99 -3.32
CA LEU A 150 -9.83 0.88 -3.15
C LEU A 150 -10.55 -0.47 -3.30
N GLN A 151 -11.68 -0.65 -2.63
CA GLN A 151 -12.45 -1.90 -2.66
C GLN A 151 -12.80 -2.33 -4.08
N LYS A 152 -13.29 -1.40 -4.91
CA LYS A 152 -13.59 -1.67 -6.32
C LYS A 152 -12.37 -2.22 -7.08
N ARG A 153 -11.21 -1.60 -6.92
CA ARG A 153 -9.97 -2.04 -7.59
C ARG A 153 -9.47 -3.39 -7.08
N LEU A 154 -9.64 -3.68 -5.78
CA LEU A 154 -9.31 -5.00 -5.22
C LEU A 154 -10.25 -6.10 -5.72
N GLN A 155 -11.53 -5.79 -5.93
CA GLN A 155 -12.54 -6.73 -6.43
C GLN A 155 -12.30 -7.13 -7.89
N GLU A 156 -11.74 -6.24 -8.71
CA GLU A 156 -11.40 -6.52 -10.11
C GLU A 156 -10.23 -7.52 -10.27
N LEU A 157 -9.45 -7.75 -9.21
CA LEU A 157 -8.28 -8.62 -9.25
C LEU A 157 -8.51 -9.94 -8.52
N ASP A 158 -7.96 -11.03 -9.05
CA ASP A 158 -7.92 -12.36 -8.42
C ASP A 158 -6.47 -12.84 -8.21
N PRO A 159 -5.72 -12.26 -7.26
CA PRO A 159 -4.34 -12.64 -7.01
C PRO A 159 -4.21 -13.99 -6.31
N ILE A 160 -3.10 -14.68 -6.52
CA ILE A 160 -2.74 -15.88 -5.72
C ILE A 160 -2.37 -15.50 -4.28
N ILE A 161 -1.81 -14.30 -4.11
CA ILE A 161 -1.44 -13.72 -2.82
C ILE A 161 -1.57 -12.20 -2.88
N ALA A 162 -2.15 -11.61 -1.84
CA ALA A 162 -2.14 -10.17 -1.62
C ALA A 162 -1.30 -9.81 -0.40
N ILE A 163 -0.33 -8.92 -0.61
CA ILE A 163 0.67 -8.52 0.37
C ILE A 163 0.41 -7.05 0.76
N ASN A 164 0.02 -6.83 2.01
CA ASN A 164 0.00 -5.50 2.58
C ASN A 164 1.44 -5.07 2.90
N ALA A 165 1.93 -4.13 2.10
CA ALA A 165 3.25 -3.54 2.18
C ALA A 165 3.22 -2.11 2.77
N CYS A 166 2.10 -1.69 3.36
CA CYS A 166 1.96 -0.36 3.94
C CYS A 166 2.84 -0.16 5.18
N THR A 167 3.32 1.06 5.39
CA THR A 167 3.97 1.44 6.67
C THR A 167 2.94 1.56 7.81
N ALA A 168 3.42 1.62 9.05
CA ALA A 168 2.56 2.02 10.18
C ALA A 168 2.13 3.49 10.08
N GLY A 169 2.80 4.30 9.26
CA GLY A 169 2.78 5.75 9.35
C GLY A 169 3.88 6.28 10.28
N ASP A 170 4.13 7.57 10.16
CA ASP A 170 5.04 8.32 11.02
C ASP A 170 4.67 9.78 10.91
N PHE A 171 4.76 10.52 12.02
CA PHE A 171 4.32 11.91 12.09
C PHE A 171 5.01 12.62 13.24
N TYR A 172 5.16 13.94 13.09
CA TYR A 172 5.58 14.79 14.19
C TYR A 172 4.44 15.01 15.20
N LEU A 173 4.77 14.94 16.48
CA LEU A 173 3.82 15.10 17.59
C LEU A 173 3.39 16.56 17.72
N MET A 174 2.13 16.77 18.10
CA MET A 174 1.61 18.09 18.47
C MET A 174 1.76 18.31 19.98
N ARG A 175 2.17 19.51 20.39
CA ARG A 175 2.15 19.98 21.78
C ARG A 175 1.65 21.41 21.81
N GLU A 176 0.65 21.70 22.63
CA GLU A 176 0.06 23.05 22.78
C GLU A 176 -0.33 23.68 21.42
N GLY A 177 -0.89 22.87 20.51
CA GLY A 177 -1.29 23.31 19.18
C GLY A 177 -0.14 23.54 18.19
N LYS A 178 1.11 23.21 18.55
CA LYS A 178 2.29 23.36 17.67
C LYS A 178 2.95 22.02 17.38
N MET A 179 3.36 21.84 16.13
CA MET A 179 4.09 20.64 15.70
C MET A 179 5.52 20.68 16.24
N THR A 180 5.93 19.59 16.88
CA THR A 180 7.27 19.42 17.44
C THR A 180 8.21 18.78 16.41
N GLN A 181 9.51 18.73 16.70
CA GLN A 181 10.46 17.92 15.91
C GLN A 181 10.58 16.47 16.39
N THR A 182 9.74 16.04 17.35
CA THR A 182 9.74 14.68 17.86
C THR A 182 8.77 13.82 17.04
N LYS A 183 9.27 12.72 16.48
CA LYS A 183 8.47 11.77 15.70
C LYS A 183 7.74 10.77 16.60
N ALA A 184 6.56 10.33 16.18
CA ALA A 184 5.75 9.35 16.88
C ALA A 184 6.47 8.02 17.12
N PHE A 185 7.37 7.62 16.22
CA PHE A 185 8.15 6.38 16.36
C PHE A 185 9.56 6.57 16.96
N SER A 186 9.87 7.76 17.51
CA SER A 186 11.24 8.10 17.94
C SER A 186 11.83 7.18 19.02
N SER A 187 11.02 6.59 19.89
CA SER A 187 11.47 5.64 20.92
C SER A 187 11.69 4.21 20.41
N GLY A 188 11.24 3.90 19.18
CA GLY A 188 11.22 2.55 18.63
C GLY A 188 10.21 1.59 19.30
N ARG A 189 9.49 2.03 20.34
CA ARG A 189 8.52 1.20 21.06
C ARG A 189 7.14 1.31 20.42
N ARG A 190 6.54 0.15 20.13
CA ARG A 190 5.22 0.08 19.50
C ARG A 190 4.11 0.76 20.32
N GLN A 191 4.13 0.58 21.64
CA GLN A 191 3.13 1.15 22.56
C GLN A 191 3.11 2.69 22.52
N ASP A 192 4.29 3.32 22.49
CA ASP A 192 4.41 4.78 22.41
C ASP A 192 3.83 5.31 21.10
N PHE A 193 4.10 4.62 19.98
CA PHE A 193 3.50 4.96 18.69
C PHE A 193 1.98 4.84 18.72
N GLU A 194 1.44 3.75 19.26
CA GLU A 194 -0.01 3.54 19.32
C GLU A 194 -0.71 4.58 20.20
N GLN A 195 -0.08 4.99 21.31
CA GLN A 195 -0.57 6.09 22.13
C GLN A 195 -0.59 7.41 21.34
N ALA A 196 0.52 7.74 20.67
CA ALA A 196 0.60 8.94 19.83
C ALA A 196 -0.41 8.92 18.68
N PHE A 197 -0.62 7.75 18.06
CA PHE A 197 -1.57 7.57 16.95
C PHE A 197 -3.01 7.68 17.43
N SER A 198 -3.31 7.16 18.63
CA SER A 198 -4.61 7.36 19.28
C SER A 198 -4.89 8.83 19.56
N LEU A 199 -3.91 9.57 20.07
CA LEU A 199 -4.03 11.01 20.31
C LEU A 199 -4.20 11.79 19.01
N LEU A 200 -3.45 11.46 17.96
CA LEU A 200 -3.62 12.04 16.63
C LEU A 200 -5.08 11.88 16.15
N LEU A 201 -5.60 10.65 16.21
CA LEU A 201 -6.96 10.34 15.77
C LEU A 201 -8.02 11.09 16.60
N PHE A 202 -7.83 11.18 17.92
CA PHE A 202 -8.75 11.87 18.81
C PHE A 202 -8.69 13.39 18.69
N GLU A 203 -7.52 13.99 18.87
CA GLU A 203 -7.35 15.45 18.97
C GLU A 203 -7.43 16.15 17.62
N GLU A 204 -6.87 15.56 16.55
CA GLU A 204 -6.83 16.20 15.23
C GLU A 204 -7.98 15.76 14.32
N PHE A 205 -8.45 14.52 14.47
CA PHE A 205 -9.49 13.96 13.60
C PHE A 205 -10.79 13.62 14.32
N GLY A 206 -10.92 13.81 15.64
CA GLY A 206 -12.17 13.57 16.36
C GLY A 206 -12.63 12.11 16.33
N TYR A 207 -11.74 11.12 16.14
CA TYR A 207 -12.08 9.70 16.24
C TYR A 207 -11.81 9.17 17.65
N SER A 208 -12.74 8.41 18.21
CA SER A 208 -12.58 7.80 19.53
C SER A 208 -13.24 6.42 19.62
N ASP A 209 -12.93 5.68 20.69
CA ASP A 209 -13.63 4.43 21.02
C ASP A 209 -15.04 4.67 21.60
N ALA A 210 -15.45 5.93 21.81
CA ALA A 210 -16.78 6.26 22.34
C ALA A 210 -17.85 5.97 21.29
N VAL A 211 -18.80 5.09 21.64
CA VAL A 211 -19.91 4.69 20.77
C VAL A 211 -20.98 5.78 20.80
N ASN A 212 -20.72 6.90 20.13
CA ASN A 212 -21.78 7.77 19.64
C ASN A 212 -22.01 7.36 18.18
N SER A 213 -23.24 7.03 17.84
CA SER A 213 -23.63 6.36 16.59
C SER A 213 -23.39 7.22 15.32
N SER A 214 -22.14 7.45 14.94
CA SER A 214 -21.78 7.99 13.64
C SER A 214 -21.67 6.85 12.63
N ASP A 215 -22.14 7.10 11.40
CA ASP A 215 -21.87 6.21 10.27
C ASP A 215 -20.38 6.27 9.84
N ASP A 216 -19.70 7.40 10.14
CA ASP A 216 -18.26 7.57 9.91
C ASP A 216 -17.45 6.84 10.98
N LYS A 217 -16.75 5.79 10.55
CA LYS A 217 -15.93 4.93 11.40
C LYS A 217 -14.63 4.53 10.71
N LEU A 218 -13.59 4.31 11.51
CA LEU A 218 -12.34 3.69 11.10
C LEU A 218 -12.24 2.29 11.70
N VAL A 219 -11.98 1.30 10.86
CA VAL A 219 -11.83 -0.09 11.30
C VAL A 219 -10.41 -0.56 10.99
N PHE A 220 -9.70 -0.99 12.02
CA PHE A 220 -8.34 -1.47 11.96
C PHE A 220 -8.34 -2.98 12.15
N MET A 221 -7.55 -3.70 11.33
CA MET A 221 -7.34 -5.15 11.47
C MET A 221 -5.87 -5.46 11.76
N GLY A 222 -5.62 -6.22 12.82
CA GLY A 222 -4.32 -6.77 13.18
C GLY A 222 -3.32 -5.78 13.79
N SER A 223 -3.32 -4.52 13.34
CA SER A 223 -2.49 -3.44 13.90
C SER A 223 -3.28 -2.14 14.00
N PHE A 224 -3.05 -1.36 15.06
CA PHE A 224 -3.64 -0.04 15.21
C PHE A 224 -2.77 1.03 14.55
N ASP A 225 -2.78 1.05 13.21
CA ASP A 225 -1.98 1.95 12.37
C ASP A 225 -2.51 2.02 10.93
N LEU A 226 -1.83 2.76 10.03
CA LEU A 226 -2.24 2.85 8.61
C LEU A 226 -2.28 1.48 7.92
N ALA A 227 -1.36 0.59 8.27
CA ALA A 227 -1.31 -0.75 7.70
C ALA A 227 -2.54 -1.57 8.10
N GLY A 228 -3.03 -1.39 9.33
CA GLY A 228 -4.23 -2.05 9.84
C GLY A 228 -5.52 -1.56 9.19
N LEU A 229 -5.60 -0.28 8.82
CA LEU A 229 -6.71 0.25 8.00
C LEU A 229 -6.78 -0.49 6.66
N VAL A 230 -5.65 -0.55 5.95
CA VAL A 230 -5.58 -1.22 4.64
C VAL A 230 -5.77 -2.74 4.77
N MET A 231 -5.30 -3.34 5.87
CA MET A 231 -5.47 -4.78 6.10
C MET A 231 -6.94 -5.18 6.21
N LYS A 232 -7.77 -4.33 6.84
CA LYS A 232 -9.20 -4.58 6.93
C LYS A 232 -9.84 -4.67 5.55
N GLU A 233 -9.48 -3.74 4.66
CA GLU A 233 -10.02 -3.70 3.29
C GLU A 233 -9.57 -4.90 2.45
N LEU A 234 -8.31 -5.30 2.59
CA LEU A 234 -7.81 -6.52 1.97
C LEU A 234 -8.56 -7.76 2.47
N TYR A 235 -8.78 -7.86 3.78
CA TYR A 235 -9.53 -8.97 4.37
C TYR A 235 -10.94 -9.06 3.78
N ASP A 236 -11.67 -7.94 3.74
CA ASP A 236 -13.03 -7.94 3.18
C ASP A 236 -13.07 -8.33 1.70
N ALA A 237 -12.11 -7.84 0.91
CA ALA A 237 -12.06 -8.12 -0.51
C ALA A 237 -11.69 -9.59 -0.81
N TYR A 238 -10.83 -10.20 0.00
CA TYR A 238 -10.11 -11.42 -0.38
C TYR A 238 -10.34 -12.62 0.53
N ASN A 239 -10.71 -12.43 1.80
CA ASN A 239 -11.03 -13.54 2.70
C ASN A 239 -12.21 -14.38 2.19
N PRO A 240 -13.33 -13.82 1.68
CA PRO A 240 -14.42 -14.62 1.12
C PRO A 240 -14.01 -15.45 -0.11
N ARG A 241 -12.93 -15.06 -0.79
CA ARG A 241 -12.37 -15.73 -1.97
C ARG A 241 -11.21 -16.67 -1.63
N HIS A 242 -10.92 -16.86 -0.34
CA HIS A 242 -9.81 -17.68 0.17
C HIS A 242 -8.45 -17.31 -0.45
N ILE A 243 -8.24 -16.03 -0.77
CA ILE A 243 -6.95 -15.54 -1.26
C ILE A 243 -5.99 -15.40 -0.08
N LEU A 244 -4.74 -15.81 -0.30
CA LEU A 244 -3.70 -15.74 0.71
C LEU A 244 -3.35 -14.28 1.04
N LEU A 245 -3.53 -13.87 2.28
CA LEU A 245 -3.17 -12.53 2.77
C LEU A 245 -1.90 -12.59 3.60
N LYS A 246 -0.97 -11.67 3.33
CA LYS A 246 0.26 -11.50 4.12
C LYS A 246 0.55 -10.04 4.41
N LYS A 247 1.29 -9.81 5.49
CA LYS A 247 1.91 -8.53 5.81
C LYS A 247 3.41 -8.58 5.54
N SER A 248 3.97 -7.51 4.99
CA SER A 248 5.42 -7.26 4.99
C SER A 248 5.72 -5.88 5.59
N THR A 249 6.96 -5.69 6.03
CA THR A 249 7.51 -4.34 6.19
C THR A 249 7.51 -3.64 4.83
N HIS A 250 7.43 -2.30 4.79
CA HIS A 250 7.42 -1.58 3.52
C HIS A 250 8.72 -1.87 2.70
N PRO A 251 8.64 -2.12 1.37
CA PRO A 251 9.77 -2.59 0.59
C PRO A 251 10.98 -1.66 0.60
N SER A 252 10.79 -0.34 0.79
CA SER A 252 11.92 0.60 0.95
C SER A 252 12.84 0.30 2.14
N ALA A 253 12.37 -0.47 3.13
CA ALA A 253 13.14 -0.88 4.30
C ALA A 253 13.84 -2.24 4.16
N TRP A 254 13.52 -3.04 3.14
CA TRP A 254 14.01 -4.42 3.02
C TRP A 254 15.55 -4.52 2.94
N ALA A 255 16.19 -3.56 2.26
CA ALA A 255 17.65 -3.54 2.13
C ALA A 255 18.39 -3.00 3.37
N ARG A 256 17.70 -2.38 4.33
CA ARG A 256 18.31 -1.76 5.52
C ARG A 256 18.42 -2.73 6.70
N SER A 257 17.70 -3.84 6.62
CA SER A 257 17.68 -4.86 7.65
C SER A 257 18.82 -5.85 7.41
N ASN A 258 19.58 -6.16 8.46
CA ASN A 258 20.54 -7.27 8.44
C ASN A 258 19.84 -8.64 8.34
N GLN A 259 18.51 -8.66 8.44
CA GLN A 259 17.67 -9.83 8.23
C GLN A 259 16.89 -9.71 6.92
N LEU A 260 16.76 -10.82 6.19
CA LEU A 260 15.88 -10.89 5.02
C LEU A 260 14.47 -10.43 5.38
N PRO A 261 13.78 -9.70 4.49
CA PRO A 261 12.40 -9.32 4.73
C PRO A 261 11.54 -10.59 4.86
N GLN A 262 10.46 -10.50 5.62
CA GLN A 262 9.58 -11.63 5.90
C GLN A 262 8.13 -11.29 5.58
N LEU A 263 7.38 -12.30 5.14
CA LEU A 263 5.93 -12.27 5.09
C LEU A 263 5.40 -12.84 6.40
N ARG A 264 4.47 -12.11 7.03
CA ARG A 264 3.84 -12.49 8.30
C ARG A 264 2.35 -12.72 8.07
N GLU A 265 1.77 -13.59 8.91
CA GLU A 265 0.31 -13.67 9.01
C GLU A 265 -0.26 -12.34 9.47
N CYS A 266 -1.47 -12.06 9.01
CA CYS A 266 -2.23 -10.90 9.41
C CYS A 266 -3.00 -11.24 10.69
N GLY A 267 -2.87 -10.41 11.73
CA GLY A 267 -3.75 -10.53 12.89
C GLY A 267 -5.20 -10.25 12.47
N THR A 268 -6.16 -10.99 13.03
CA THR A 268 -7.60 -10.85 12.72
C THR A 268 -8.34 -9.99 13.76
N GLN A 269 -7.65 -9.53 14.79
CA GLN A 269 -8.24 -8.65 15.81
C GLN A 269 -8.69 -7.34 15.18
N LEU A 270 -9.92 -6.93 15.49
CA LEU A 270 -10.51 -5.68 15.05
C LEU A 270 -10.46 -4.62 16.14
N ARG A 271 -10.20 -3.38 15.75
CA ARG A 271 -10.48 -2.18 16.55
C ARG A 271 -11.27 -1.19 15.70
N THR A 272 -12.33 -0.65 16.26
CA THR A 272 -13.21 0.30 15.56
C THR A 272 -13.23 1.61 16.34
N LEU A 273 -13.00 2.72 15.65
CA LEU A 273 -13.20 4.06 16.17
C LEU A 273 -14.36 4.73 15.44
N PHE A 274 -15.11 5.55 16.17
CA PHE A 274 -16.22 6.34 15.66
C PHE A 274 -15.86 7.82 15.68
N LYS A 275 -16.33 8.55 14.67
CA LYS A 275 -16.21 10.01 14.62
C LYS A 275 -17.11 10.62 15.69
N ILE A 276 -16.56 11.47 16.55
CA ILE A 276 -17.32 12.26 17.51
C ILE A 276 -17.96 13.42 16.74
N ASN A 277 -19.28 13.55 16.86
CA ASN A 277 -20.07 14.68 16.35
C ASN A 277 -19.88 15.93 17.23
#